data_AF-A0AAV5YWQ1-F1
#
_entry.id   AF-A0AAV5YWQ1-F1
#
_cell.length_a   1.000
_cell.length_b   1.000
_cell.length_c   1.000
_cell.angle_alpha   90.00
_cell.angle_beta   90.00
_cell.angle_gamma   90.00
#
_symmetry.space_group_name_H-M   'P 1'
#
loop_
_entity.id
_entity.type
_entity.pdbx_description
1 polymer ?
#
loop_
_entity_poly.entity_id
_entity_poly.type
_entity_poly.pdbx_seq_one_letter_code
_entity_poly.pdbx_strand_id
1 'polypeptide(L)'
;MLGSVAVVAAVVLALIACEREEKAVREDLPLARTTKARTDVQTIATAVNTYRVTCGELPDSLEALITKTTVSGVACGPVLGSIPAPPAGWSAYAYTRQGESFTVSSTGGGQTVTAP
;
A
#
# COMPACT_ATOMS: atom_id res chain seq x y z
N MET A 1 -20.28 -12.34 51.41
CA MET A 1 -19.89 -13.50 50.59
C MET A 1 -20.48 -13.41 49.17
N LEU A 2 -21.79 -13.16 48.98
CA LEU A 2 -22.39 -13.01 47.64
C LEU A 2 -21.89 -11.79 46.83
N GLY A 3 -21.72 -10.63 47.48
CA GLY A 3 -21.29 -9.40 46.78
C GLY A 3 -19.88 -9.48 46.18
N SER A 4 -18.96 -10.17 46.85
CA SER A 4 -17.58 -10.33 46.39
C SER A 4 -17.47 -11.22 45.15
N VAL A 5 -18.31 -12.26 45.04
CA VAL A 5 -18.32 -13.16 43.88
C VAL A 5 -18.86 -12.46 42.63
N ALA A 6 -19.90 -11.64 42.77
CA ALA A 6 -20.47 -10.89 41.66
C ALA A 6 -19.49 -9.84 41.09
N VAL A 7 -18.74 -9.15 41.96
CA VAL A 7 -17.73 -8.17 41.54
C VAL A 7 -16.57 -8.86 40.81
N VAL A 8 -16.09 -9.99 41.33
CA VAL A 8 -15.00 -10.75 40.66
C VAL A 8 -15.45 -11.27 39.30
N ALA A 9 -16.67 -11.80 39.18
CA ALA A 9 -17.20 -12.26 37.90
C ALA A 9 -17.33 -11.12 36.87
N ALA A 10 -17.80 -9.94 37.28
CA ALA A 10 -17.90 -8.78 36.40
C ALA A 10 -16.53 -8.28 35.91
N VAL A 11 -15.53 -8.25 36.80
CA VAL A 11 -14.15 -7.87 36.44
C VAL A 11 -13.53 -8.87 35.47
N VAL A 12 -13.71 -10.17 35.70
CA VAL A 12 -13.18 -11.22 34.80
C VAL A 12 -13.79 -11.10 33.40
N LEU A 13 -15.10 -10.86 33.29
CA LEU A 13 -15.76 -10.69 31.99
C LEU A 13 -15.28 -9.45 31.23
N ALA A 14 -15.05 -8.33 31.94
CA ALA A 14 -14.52 -7.10 31.33
C ALA A 14 -13.09 -7.28 30.79
N LEU A 15 -12.23 -8.00 31.51
CA LEU A 15 -10.87 -8.31 31.06
C LEU A 15 -10.88 -9.22 29.82
N ILE A 16 -11.73 -10.26 29.81
CA ILE A 16 -11.87 -11.16 28.67
C ILE A 16 -12.37 -10.42 27.43
N ALA A 17 -13.28 -9.44 27.57
CA ALA A 17 -13.75 -8.61 26.47
C ALA A 17 -12.63 -7.73 25.89
N CYS A 18 -11.84 -7.09 26.77
CA CYS A 18 -10.73 -6.24 26.37
C CYS A 18 -9.64 -7.01 25.60
N GLU A 19 -9.32 -8.24 26.03
CA GLU A 19 -8.35 -9.10 25.32
C GLU A 19 -8.80 -9.53 23.91
N ARG A 20 -10.11 -9.61 23.64
CA ARG A 20 -10.60 -10.00 22.30
C ARG A 20 -10.42 -8.87 21.29
N GLU A 21 -10.63 -7.64 21.72
CA GLU A 21 -10.50 -6.45 20.87
C GLU A 21 -9.03 -6.20 20.51
N GLU A 22 -8.11 -6.38 21.46
CA GLU A 22 -6.66 -6.27 21.18
C GLU A 22 -6.14 -7.33 20.22
N LYS A 23 -6.68 -8.56 20.29
CA LYS A 23 -6.28 -9.66 19.40
C LYS A 23 -6.74 -9.41 17.96
N ALA A 24 -7.96 -8.94 17.76
CA ALA A 24 -8.49 -8.61 16.43
C ALA A 24 -7.68 -7.52 15.75
N VAL A 25 -7.36 -6.42 16.45
CA VAL A 25 -6.54 -5.33 15.92
C VAL A 25 -5.15 -5.82 15.51
N ARG A 26 -4.54 -6.74 16.27
CA ARG A 26 -3.19 -7.23 15.98
C ARG A 26 -3.11 -8.09 14.73
N GLU A 27 -4.12 -8.92 14.49
CA GLU A 27 -4.18 -9.83 13.34
C GLU A 27 -4.54 -9.09 12.04
N ASP A 28 -5.37 -8.04 12.13
CA ASP A 28 -5.78 -7.25 10.98
C ASP A 28 -4.66 -6.35 10.43
N LEU A 29 -3.74 -5.89 11.29
CA LEU A 29 -2.69 -4.94 10.90
C LEU A 29 -1.76 -5.47 9.78
N PRO A 30 -1.23 -6.71 9.82
CA PRO A 30 -0.46 -7.27 8.72
C PRO A 30 -1.23 -7.39 7.40
N LEU A 31 -2.49 -7.83 7.45
CA LEU A 31 -3.36 -7.96 6.27
C LEU A 31 -3.67 -6.58 5.68
N ALA A 32 -4.00 -5.60 6.52
CA ALA A 32 -4.23 -4.22 6.11
C ALA A 32 -3.01 -3.61 5.43
N ARG A 33 -1.80 -3.84 5.96
CA ARG A 33 -0.54 -3.39 5.33
C ARG A 33 -0.32 -4.03 3.97
N THR A 34 -0.57 -5.33 3.85
CA THR A 34 -0.41 -6.07 2.58
C THR A 34 -1.41 -5.60 1.52
N THR A 35 -2.67 -5.42 1.92
CA THR A 35 -3.72 -4.88 1.05
C THR A 35 -3.39 -3.47 0.60
N LYS A 36 -2.95 -2.60 1.52
CA LYS A 36 -2.48 -1.26 1.18
C LYS A 36 -1.34 -1.31 0.15
N ALA A 37 -0.29 -2.09 0.41
CA ALA A 37 0.83 -2.24 -0.52
C ALA A 37 0.37 -2.71 -1.90
N ARG A 38 -0.58 -3.67 -1.96
CA ARG A 38 -1.17 -4.17 -3.21
C ARG A 38 -1.95 -3.09 -3.96
N THR A 39 -2.79 -2.32 -3.28
CA THR A 39 -3.54 -1.21 -3.88
C THR A 39 -2.61 -0.13 -4.40
N ASP A 40 -1.55 0.19 -3.66
CA ASP A 40 -0.58 1.18 -4.06
C ASP A 40 0.19 0.75 -5.33
N VAL A 41 0.69 -0.51 -5.40
CA VAL A 41 1.36 -0.99 -6.63
C VAL A 41 0.43 -0.98 -7.84
N GLN A 42 -0.86 -1.30 -7.67
CA GLN A 42 -1.85 -1.23 -8.75
C GLN A 42 -2.12 0.21 -9.20
N THR A 43 -2.16 1.15 -8.25
CA THR A 43 -2.35 2.58 -8.52
C THR A 43 -1.18 3.13 -9.31
N ILE A 44 0.05 2.80 -8.89
CA ILE A 44 1.27 3.20 -9.59
C ILE A 44 1.31 2.57 -10.99
N ALA A 45 1.01 1.27 -11.12
CA ALA A 45 0.94 0.60 -12.42
C ALA A 45 -0.07 1.25 -13.37
N THR A 46 -1.24 1.60 -12.87
CA THR A 46 -2.26 2.31 -13.66
C THR A 46 -1.77 3.69 -14.11
N ALA A 47 -1.04 4.40 -13.25
CA ALA A 47 -0.44 5.68 -13.59
C ALA A 47 0.66 5.54 -14.67
N VAL A 48 1.51 4.51 -14.57
CA VAL A 48 2.50 4.18 -15.61
C VAL A 48 1.82 3.88 -16.95
N ASN A 49 0.74 3.11 -16.95
CA ASN A 49 0.00 2.81 -18.17
C ASN A 49 -0.65 4.08 -18.78
N THR A 50 -1.21 4.95 -17.94
CA THR A 50 -1.78 6.23 -18.38
C THR A 50 -0.71 7.14 -18.97
N TYR A 51 0.48 7.19 -18.35
CA TYR A 51 1.63 7.91 -18.89
C TYR A 51 2.00 7.36 -20.27
N ARG A 52 2.12 6.04 -20.41
CA ARG A 52 2.41 5.38 -21.70
C ARG A 52 1.41 5.72 -22.79
N VAL A 53 0.12 5.69 -22.48
CA VAL A 53 -0.94 6.03 -23.43
C VAL A 53 -0.87 7.49 -23.86
N THR A 54 -0.52 8.39 -22.94
CA THR A 54 -0.48 9.84 -23.19
C THR A 54 0.79 10.25 -23.92
N CYS A 55 1.93 9.71 -23.51
CA CYS A 55 3.26 10.11 -23.94
C CYS A 55 3.81 9.24 -25.08
N GLY A 56 3.19 8.09 -25.33
CA GLY A 56 3.65 7.11 -26.32
C GLY A 56 4.81 6.24 -25.85
N GLU A 57 5.34 6.45 -24.64
CA GLU A 57 6.46 5.69 -24.07
C GLU A 57 6.30 5.46 -22.57
N LEU A 58 6.98 4.44 -22.04
CA LEU A 58 7.04 4.20 -20.60
C LEU A 58 7.91 5.27 -19.91
N PRO A 59 7.55 5.68 -18.68
CA PRO A 59 8.36 6.61 -17.91
C PRO A 59 9.71 5.99 -17.55
N ASP A 60 10.77 6.80 -17.52
CA ASP A 60 12.11 6.35 -17.11
C ASP A 60 12.21 6.07 -15.61
N SER A 61 11.37 6.75 -14.81
CA SER A 61 11.32 6.58 -13.36
C SER A 61 9.95 6.95 -12.79
N LEU A 62 9.70 6.63 -11.51
CA LEU A 62 8.43 6.99 -10.86
C LEU A 62 8.26 8.50 -10.71
N GLU A 63 9.35 9.26 -10.63
CA GLU A 63 9.32 10.74 -10.55
C GLU A 63 8.66 11.38 -11.77
N ALA A 64 8.73 10.73 -12.94
CA ALA A 64 8.04 11.20 -14.14
C ALA A 64 6.50 11.18 -13.99
N LEU A 65 5.95 10.34 -13.09
CA LEU A 65 4.52 10.28 -12.82
C LEU A 65 4.01 11.48 -12.02
N ILE A 66 4.87 12.20 -11.32
CA ILE A 66 4.52 13.35 -10.48
C ILE A 66 5.05 14.68 -11.03
N THR A 67 5.77 14.63 -12.14
CA THR A 67 6.39 15.79 -12.78
C THR A 67 5.65 16.09 -14.08
N LYS A 68 5.38 17.37 -14.33
CA LYS A 68 4.94 17.80 -15.66
C LYS A 68 6.14 17.79 -16.59
N THR A 69 6.11 16.95 -17.62
CA THR A 69 7.13 16.85 -18.65
C THR A 69 6.51 17.02 -20.05
N THR A 70 7.35 17.13 -21.06
CA THR A 70 6.92 17.13 -22.46
C THR A 70 7.73 16.08 -23.18
N VAL A 71 7.05 15.06 -23.70
CA VAL A 71 7.66 13.97 -24.48
C VAL A 71 7.27 14.14 -25.93
N SER A 72 8.24 14.26 -26.83
CA SER A 72 7.98 14.36 -28.28
C SER A 72 6.96 15.44 -28.67
N GLY A 73 6.94 16.56 -27.95
CA GLY A 73 6.00 17.67 -28.17
C GLY A 73 4.62 17.49 -27.53
N VAL A 74 4.34 16.35 -26.90
CA VAL A 74 3.11 16.09 -26.13
C VAL A 74 3.35 16.44 -24.67
N ALA A 75 2.47 17.27 -24.11
CA ALA A 75 2.51 17.60 -22.68
C ALA A 75 2.09 16.37 -21.86
N CYS A 76 3.07 15.78 -21.19
CA CYS A 76 2.92 14.66 -20.28
C CYS A 76 2.79 15.21 -18.86
N GLY A 77 1.56 15.29 -18.36
CA GLY A 77 1.29 15.87 -17.05
C GLY A 77 1.61 14.92 -15.89
N PRO A 78 1.67 15.46 -14.66
CA PRO A 78 1.69 14.60 -13.49
C PRO A 78 0.43 13.75 -13.51
N VAL A 79 0.62 12.44 -13.59
CA VAL A 79 -0.45 11.45 -13.53
C VAL A 79 -0.85 11.17 -12.08
N LEU A 80 0.08 11.39 -11.14
CA LEU A 80 -0.10 11.30 -9.70
C LEU A 80 0.24 12.64 -9.05
N GLY A 81 -0.47 12.99 -7.97
CA GLY A 81 -0.10 14.14 -7.13
C GLY A 81 1.14 13.89 -6.29
N SER A 82 1.36 12.64 -5.87
CA SER A 82 2.56 12.17 -5.19
C SER A 82 2.67 10.65 -5.33
N ILE A 83 3.88 10.10 -5.16
CA ILE A 83 4.05 8.66 -5.04
C ILE A 83 3.52 8.23 -3.65
N PRO A 84 2.60 7.25 -3.56
CA PRO A 84 2.09 6.78 -2.28
C PRO A 84 3.23 6.35 -1.34
N ALA A 85 3.11 6.68 -0.06
CA ALA A 85 4.04 6.21 0.95
C ALA A 85 3.79 4.71 1.24
N PRO A 86 4.83 3.86 1.23
CA PRO A 86 4.68 2.45 1.54
C PRO A 86 4.21 2.26 3.00
N PRO A 87 3.46 1.18 3.30
CA PRO A 87 3.10 0.87 4.68
C PRO A 87 4.34 0.66 5.55
N ALA A 88 4.23 0.88 6.87
CA ALA A 88 5.35 0.69 7.79
C ALA A 88 5.94 -0.74 7.70
N GLY A 89 7.27 -0.82 7.56
CA GLY A 89 8.00 -2.09 7.41
C GLY A 89 8.00 -2.65 5.98
N TRP A 90 7.49 -1.90 5.00
CA TRP A 90 7.62 -2.22 3.57
C TRP A 90 8.69 -1.38 2.92
N SER A 91 9.35 -1.93 1.90
CA SER A 91 10.30 -1.20 1.08
C SER A 91 9.60 -0.11 0.26
N ALA A 92 10.37 0.89 -0.17
CA ALA A 92 9.92 1.79 -1.22
C ALA A 92 9.47 1.00 -2.47
N TYR A 93 8.55 1.58 -3.24
CA TYR A 93 8.09 0.99 -4.48
C TYR A 93 9.22 0.99 -5.51
N ALA A 94 9.62 -0.20 -5.95
CA ALA A 94 10.60 -0.38 -7.01
C ALA A 94 9.89 -0.43 -8.35
N TYR A 95 10.34 0.40 -9.28
CA TYR A 95 9.92 0.37 -10.68
C TYR A 95 11.03 -0.24 -11.52
N THR A 96 10.70 -1.18 -12.39
CA THR A 96 11.64 -1.76 -13.34
C THR A 96 11.01 -1.80 -14.71
N ARG A 97 11.70 -1.21 -15.69
CA ARG A 97 11.32 -1.25 -17.10
C ARG A 97 12.14 -2.32 -17.83
N GLN A 98 11.48 -3.10 -18.69
CA GLN A 98 12.10 -4.09 -19.56
C GLN A 98 11.52 -3.93 -20.97
N GLY A 99 12.15 -3.09 -21.79
CA GLY A 99 11.65 -2.73 -23.12
C GLY A 99 10.30 -2.00 -23.03
N GLU A 100 9.25 -2.65 -23.53
CA GLU A 100 7.86 -2.15 -23.51
C GLU A 100 7.03 -2.64 -22.31
N SER A 101 7.60 -3.53 -21.51
CA SER A 101 6.99 -4.01 -20.27
C SER A 101 7.58 -3.31 -19.05
N PHE A 102 6.83 -3.30 -17.95
CA PHE A 102 7.32 -2.81 -16.68
C PHE A 102 6.82 -3.67 -15.52
N THR A 103 7.34 -3.37 -14.34
CA THR A 103 6.92 -4.01 -13.10
C THR A 103 7.07 -3.02 -11.97
N VAL A 104 6.09 -2.96 -11.08
CA VAL A 104 6.14 -2.22 -9.82
C VAL A 104 6.07 -3.23 -8.68
N SER A 105 6.99 -3.16 -7.72
CA SER A 105 6.99 -4.09 -6.58
C SER A 105 7.32 -3.40 -5.26
N SER A 106 6.93 -4.05 -4.17
CA SER A 106 7.34 -3.70 -2.81
C SER A 106 7.35 -4.95 -1.94
N THR A 107 8.26 -5.01 -0.99
CA THR A 107 8.46 -6.16 -0.10
C THR A 107 8.33 -5.72 1.36
N GLY A 108 7.58 -6.47 2.15
CA GLY A 108 7.39 -6.22 3.58
C GLY A 108 6.66 -7.36 4.26
N GLY A 109 6.90 -7.56 5.56
CA GLY A 109 6.24 -8.62 6.33
C GLY A 109 6.45 -10.04 5.76
N GLY A 110 7.59 -10.30 5.10
CA GLY A 110 7.90 -11.59 4.47
C GLY A 110 7.19 -11.85 3.14
N GLN A 111 6.49 -10.86 2.58
CA GLN A 111 5.76 -10.97 1.31
C GLN A 111 6.24 -9.93 0.31
N THR A 112 6.09 -10.25 -0.97
CA THR A 112 6.32 -9.30 -2.08
C THR A 112 5.01 -9.11 -2.83
N VAL A 113 4.61 -7.86 -3.03
CA VAL A 113 3.50 -7.50 -3.92
C VAL A 113 4.07 -6.93 -5.20
N THR A 114 3.43 -7.27 -6.32
CA THR A 114 3.89 -6.90 -7.65
C THR A 114 2.69 -6.57 -8.55
N ALA A 115 2.84 -5.56 -9.40
CA ALA A 115 1.90 -5.22 -10.48
C ALA A 115 2.67 -4.99 -11.80
N PRO A 116 2.09 -5.39 -12.94
CA PRO A 116 2.67 -5.17 -14.26
C PRO A 116 2.46 -3.73 -14.76
#